data_AF-A0A8H7QYN6-F1
#
_entry.id   AF-A0A8H7QYN6-F1
#
_cell.length_a   1.000
_cell.length_b   1.000
_cell.length_c   1.000
_cell.angle_alpha   90.00
_cell.angle_beta   90.00
_cell.angle_gamma   90.00
#
_symmetry.space_group_name_H-M   'P 1'
#
loop_
_entity.id
_entity.type
_entity.pdbx_description
1 polymer ?
#
loop_
_entity_poly.entity_id
_entity_poly.type
_entity_poly.pdbx_seq_one_letter_code
_entity_poly.pdbx_strand_id
1 'polypeptide(L)' 'MNSDPSQIHNILEKNHEAHSDAERKKLAEEASKLHEKATGHTLKIDEHGNVVTECEEAKGCPALH' A
#
# COMPACT_ATOMS: atom_id res chain seq x y z
N MET A 1 -2.54 -18.61 -5.67
CA MET A 1 -1.78 -17.36 -5.90
C MET A 1 -1.59 -16.74 -4.53
N ASN A 2 -0.41 -16.92 -3.92
CA ASN A 2 -0.09 -16.32 -2.62
C ASN A 2 0.30 -14.86 -2.88
N SER A 3 -0.67 -13.95 -2.77
CA SER A 3 -0.34 -12.54 -2.57
C SER A 3 0.06 -12.42 -1.10
N ASP A 4 1.35 -12.55 -0.81
CA ASP A 4 1.86 -12.55 0.55
C ASP A 4 1.60 -11.18 1.21
N PRO A 5 0.79 -11.13 2.29
CA PRO A 5 0.50 -9.93 3.08
C PRO A 5 1.75 -9.11 3.46
N SER A 6 2.83 -9.83 3.73
CA SER A 6 4.13 -9.31 4.14
C SER A 6 4.79 -8.41 3.09
N GLN A 7 4.48 -8.60 1.80
CA GLN A 7 5.01 -7.72 0.75
C GLN A 7 4.40 -6.32 0.82
N ILE A 8 3.09 -6.23 1.07
CA ILE A 8 2.40 -4.93 1.21
C ILE A 8 3.00 -4.18 2.41
N HIS A 9 3.18 -4.87 3.54
CA HIS A 9 3.75 -4.28 4.74
C HIS A 9 5.18 -3.76 4.52
N ASN A 10 6.04 -4.54 3.85
CA ASN A 10 7.40 -4.10 3.51
C ASN A 10 7.43 -2.89 2.57
N ILE A 11 6.50 -2.81 1.61
CA ILE A 11 6.43 -1.67 0.68
C ILE A 11 5.93 -0.42 1.41
N LEU A 12 4.98 -0.56 2.35
CA LEU A 12 4.51 0.54 3.17
C LEU A 12 5.59 1.06 4.13
N GLU A 13 6.40 0.18 4.71
CA GLU A 13 7.56 0.56 5.51
C GLU A 13 8.56 1.37 4.66
N LYS A 14 8.92 0.86 3.47
CA LYS A 14 9.77 1.59 2.52
C LYS A 14 9.16 2.91 2.05
N ASN A 15 7.84 2.97 1.89
CA ASN A 15 7.14 4.20 1.54
C ASN A 15 7.29 5.24 2.65
N HIS A 16 7.22 4.82 3.91
CA HIS A 16 7.45 5.71 5.05
C HIS A 16 8.92 6.18 5.14
N GLU A 17 9.86 5.31 4.79
CA GLU A 17 11.30 5.63 4.78
C GLU A 17 11.76 6.41 3.54
N ALA A 18 10.93 6.50 2.48
CA ALA A 18 11.32 7.13 1.23
C ALA A 18 11.49 8.65 1.36
N HIS A 19 12.65 9.13 0.94
CA HIS A 19 13.04 10.54 1.06
C HIS A 19 12.47 11.46 -0.03
N SER A 20 11.79 10.91 -1.05
CA SER A 20 11.24 11.67 -2.17
C SER A 20 9.80 11.27 -2.47
N ASP A 21 8.95 12.25 -2.82
CA ASP A 21 7.55 12.00 -3.16
C ASP A 21 7.39 11.08 -4.39
N ALA A 22 8.34 11.12 -5.33
CA ALA A 22 8.36 10.24 -6.48
C ALA A 22 8.60 8.76 -6.11
N GLU A 23 9.46 8.50 -5.13
CA GLU A 23 9.68 7.14 -4.61
C GLU A 23 8.48 6.68 -3.79
N ARG A 24 7.92 7.57 -2.96
CA ARG A 24 6.69 7.31 -2.23
C ARG A 24 5.56 6.91 -3.19
N LYS A 25 5.29 7.70 -4.24
CA LYS A 25 4.27 7.36 -5.25
C LYS A 25 4.47 5.99 -5.87
N LYS A 26 5.69 5.66 -6.31
CA LYS A 26 5.96 4.34 -6.90
C LYS A 26 5.66 3.19 -5.92
N LEU A 27 6.13 3.32 -4.68
CA LEU A 27 5.90 2.31 -3.64
C LEU A 27 4.41 2.21 -3.29
N ALA A 28 3.72 3.34 -3.18
CA ALA A 28 2.28 3.37 -2.92
C ALA A 28 1.45 2.74 -4.04
N GLU A 29 1.80 2.99 -5.30
CA GLU A 29 1.18 2.33 -6.45
C GLU A 29 1.42 0.81 -6.46
N GLU A 30 2.62 0.38 -6.09
CA GLU A 30 2.97 -1.04 -5.99
C GLU A 30 2.19 -1.73 -4.86
N ALA A 31 2.12 -1.11 -3.68
CA ALA A 31 1.29 -1.56 -2.57
C ALA A 31 -0.18 -1.61 -2.95
N SER A 32 -0.70 -0.59 -3.65
CA SER A 32 -2.08 -0.55 -4.11
C SER A 32 -2.41 -1.68 -5.09
N LYS A 33 -1.52 -2.00 -6.03
CA LYS A 33 -1.72 -3.12 -6.96
C LYS A 33 -1.69 -4.48 -6.26
N LEU A 34 -0.84 -4.65 -5.26
CA LEU A 34 -0.80 -5.88 -4.46
C LEU A 34 -2.06 -6.02 -3.61
N HIS A 35 -2.51 -4.92 -3.01
CA HIS A 35 -3.76 -4.86 -2.25
C HIS A 35 -4.97 -5.16 -3.13
N GLU A 36 -5.04 -4.62 -4.33
CA GLU A 36 -6.10 -4.89 -5.32
C GLU A 36 -6.12 -6.36 -5.71
N LYS A 37 -4.97 -7.00 -5.90
CA LYS A 37 -4.91 -8.44 -6.16
C LYS A 37 -5.37 -9.28 -4.97
N ALA A 38 -5.15 -8.81 -3.74
CA ALA A 38 -5.48 -9.55 -2.52
C ALA A 38 -6.95 -9.38 -2.11
N THR A 39 -7.50 -8.17 -2.26
CA THR A 39 -8.82 -7.79 -1.73
C THR A 39 -9.83 -7.40 -2.80
N GLY A 40 -9.37 -7.20 -4.04
CA GLY A 40 -10.18 -6.67 -5.14
C GLY A 40 -10.29 -5.14 -5.14
N HIS A 41 -9.71 -4.44 -4.16
CA HIS A 41 -9.81 -2.98 -4.02
C HIS A 41 -8.44 -2.30 -4.05
N THR A 42 -8.34 -1.12 -4.65
CA THR A 42 -7.11 -0.32 -4.64
C THR A 42 -6.94 0.45 -3.33
N LEU A 43 -5.69 0.74 -2.95
CA LEU A 43 -5.41 1.63 -1.82
C LEU A 43 -5.50 3.08 -2.26
N LYS A 44 -5.94 3.93 -1.34
CA LYS A 44 -5.94 5.38 -1.57
C LYS A 44 -4.54 5.93 -1.32
N ILE A 45 -4.08 6.79 -2.23
CA ILE A 45 -2.76 7.42 -2.18
C ILE A 45 -2.98 8.94 -2.09
N ASP A 46 -2.26 9.61 -1.19
CA ASP A 46 -2.33 11.07 -1.06
C ASP A 46 -1.48 11.81 -2.11
N GLU A 47 -1.52 13.14 -2.09
CA GLU A 47 -0.76 13.99 -3.03
C GLU A 47 0.77 13.84 -2.90
N HIS A 48 1.25 13.45 -1.72
CA HIS A 48 2.65 13.22 -1.37
C HIS A 48 3.12 11.78 -1.67
N GLY A 49 2.22 10.91 -2.14
CA GLY A 49 2.53 9.52 -2.42
C GLY A 49 2.48 8.60 -1.20
N ASN A 50 1.90 9.02 -0.08
CA ASN A 50 1.68 8.15 1.07
C ASN A 50 0.39 7.33 0.88
N VAL A 51 0.42 6.09 1.33
CA VAL A 51 -0.77 5.24 1.34
C VAL A 51 -1.63 5.60 2.54
N VAL A 52 -2.90 5.91 2.29
CA VAL A 52 -3.90 6.15 3.33
C VAL A 52 -4.41 4.80 3.85
N THR A 53 -3.76 4.31 4.90
CA THR A 53 -4.09 3.03 5.55
C THR A 53 -5.33 3.12 6.46
N GLU A 54 -5.83 4.33 6.74
CA GLU A 54 -7.02 4.55 7.56
C GLU A 54 -8.35 4.40 6.79
N CYS A 55 -8.30 4.23 5.47
CA CYS A 55 -9.49 4.03 4.64
C CYS A 55 -10.15 2.66 4.90
N GLU A 56 -11.47 2.58 4.71
CA GLU A 56 -12.24 1.35 4.91
C GLU A 56 -11.73 0.20 4.02
N GLU A 57 -11.24 0.52 2.82
CA GLU A 57 -10.62 -0.43 1.89
C GLU A 57 -9.32 -1.05 2.44
N ALA A 58 -8.55 -0.29 3.22
CA ALA A 58 -7.32 -0.77 3.87
C ALA A 58 -7.64 -1.62 5.12
N LYS A 59 -8.68 -1.24 5.88
CA LYS A 59 -9.18 -2.02 7.03
C LYS A 59 -9.71 -3.41 6.64
N GLY A 60 -10.20 -3.55 5.40
CA GLY A 60 -10.61 -4.82 4.81
C GLY A 60 -9.45 -5.77 4.48
N CYS A 61 -8.20 -5.30 4.53
CA CYS A 61 -7.03 -6.15 4.30
C CYS A 61 -6.56 -6.77 5.62
N PRO A 62 -6.63 -8.10 5.82
CA PRO A 62 -5.99 -8.74 6.95
C PRO A 62 -4.45 -8.61 6.91
N ALA A 63 -3.88 -8.14 5.81
CA ALA A 63 -2.45 -7.84 5.68
C ALA A 63 -2.01 -6.52 6.31
N LEU A 64 -2.98 -5.62 6.61
CA LEU A 64 -2.75 -4.27 7.12
C LEU A 64 -3.21 -4.12 8.58
N HIS A 65 -3.58 -5.23 9.24
CA HIS A 65 -4.15 -5.29 10.59
C HIS A 65 -3.30 -6.17 11.51
#